data_AF-A0A1H3IXT8-F1
#
_entry.id   AF-A0A1H3IXT8-F1
#
_cell.length_a   1.000
_cell.length_b   1.000
_cell.length_c   1.000
_cell.angle_alpha   90.00
_cell.angle_beta   90.00
_cell.angle_gamma   90.00
#
_symmetry.space_group_name_H-M   'P 1'
#
loop_
_entity.id
_entity.type
_entity.pdbx_description
1 polymer ?
#
loop_
_entity_poly.entity_id
_entity_poly.type
_entity_poly.pdbx_seq_one_letter_code
_entity_poly.pdbx_strand_id
1 'polypeptide(L)'
;MELIDDEGNLLGVVNVVDALAVLLVLAVVVAGAALVLSDDPAPPEPETETTYATLDLGTQQPAIADAINEGDVHEPSDTQSLTVTDVHLTPRGNGVGVLARVEIQGTLDDDGDVTYGDAPLRLGRSLSIATDRYQVKGSVRSVGDSDAIDRAETRVVLQETVAATTAEAVAPGDEVRIAGRTVATIEEAVAYTTAEPGTRRLRLVASLDAHRHGGDLRFGGTPLRTGQTLTLPAEDYQVAGTVERVGPDVGLGDTTTRRVTLRMDGVREDFAERIDPGMAERTGGETVAEVTAVDAEPAIIIATGDDGSVNVVDHPVERDVTITADLQVRETSTGLRFKGESIRQGSTVVLDLGAVTVEATVASVGS
;
A
#
# COMPACT_ATOMS: atom_id res chain seq x y z
N MET A 1 23.11 81.09 -46.11
CA MET A 1 24.54 80.86 -45.86
C MET A 1 24.81 79.48 -46.44
N GLU A 2 25.55 79.42 -47.53
CA GLU A 2 25.82 78.17 -48.24
C GLU A 2 26.87 77.38 -47.44
N LEU A 3 26.59 76.11 -47.15
CA LEU A 3 27.42 75.29 -46.27
C LEU A 3 28.66 74.73 -46.99
N ILE A 4 28.65 74.71 -48.33
CA ILE A 4 29.70 74.20 -49.21
C ILE A 4 29.87 75.21 -50.37
N ASP A 5 31.11 75.57 -50.72
CA ASP A 5 31.44 76.46 -51.85
C ASP A 5 31.70 75.69 -53.16
N ASP A 6 31.78 76.42 -54.29
CA ASP A 6 31.97 75.86 -55.65
C ASP A 6 33.33 75.13 -55.83
N GLU A 7 34.27 75.30 -54.90
CA GLU A 7 35.54 74.59 -54.81
C GLU A 7 35.50 73.36 -53.87
N GLY A 8 34.36 73.05 -53.25
CA GLY A 8 34.15 71.87 -52.41
C GLY A 8 34.69 71.98 -50.98
N ASN A 9 34.80 73.19 -50.42
CA ASN A 9 35.20 73.40 -49.02
C ASN A 9 33.98 73.62 -48.11
N LEU A 10 34.02 73.01 -46.93
CA LEU A 10 33.02 73.15 -45.88
C LEU A 10 33.37 74.37 -45.03
N LEU A 11 32.44 75.34 -44.91
CA LEU A 11 32.60 76.57 -44.14
C LEU A 11 33.83 77.44 -44.53
N GLY A 12 34.36 77.30 -45.76
CA GLY A 12 35.44 78.13 -46.30
C GLY A 12 36.84 77.96 -45.69
N VAL A 13 37.05 76.92 -44.86
CA VAL A 13 38.34 76.68 -44.16
C VAL A 13 38.86 75.25 -44.34
N VAL A 14 38.00 74.27 -44.63
CA VAL A 14 38.38 72.84 -44.68
C VAL A 14 37.78 72.17 -45.92
N ASN A 15 38.56 71.38 -46.65
CA ASN A 15 38.09 70.62 -47.81
C ASN A 15 37.05 69.55 -47.37
N VAL A 16 35.89 69.48 -48.03
CA VAL A 16 34.80 68.52 -47.70
C VAL A 16 35.28 67.08 -47.69
N VAL A 17 36.19 66.72 -48.60
CA VAL A 17 36.72 65.36 -48.72
C VAL A 17 37.56 64.99 -47.50
N ASP A 18 38.36 65.94 -47.00
CA ASP A 18 39.23 65.73 -45.84
C ASP A 18 38.41 65.70 -44.53
N ALA A 19 37.37 66.54 -44.44
CA ALA A 19 36.41 66.49 -43.34
C ALA A 19 35.66 65.14 -43.27
N LEU A 20 35.26 64.58 -44.42
CA LEU A 20 34.66 63.24 -44.51
C LEU A 20 35.66 62.14 -44.15
N ALA A 21 36.93 62.24 -44.57
CA ALA A 21 37.97 61.29 -44.22
C ALA A 21 38.25 61.27 -42.70
N VAL A 22 38.31 62.44 -42.07
CA VAL A 22 38.46 62.55 -40.60
C VAL A 22 37.24 61.97 -39.89
N LEU A 23 36.02 62.25 -40.37
CA LEU A 23 34.79 61.66 -39.81
C LEU A 23 34.78 60.13 -39.94
N LEU A 24 35.26 59.60 -41.07
CA LEU A 24 35.38 58.16 -41.30
C LEU A 24 36.40 57.54 -40.33
N VAL A 25 37.58 58.15 -40.17
CA VAL A 25 38.60 57.68 -39.22
C VAL A 25 38.07 57.74 -37.80
N LEU A 26 37.38 58.82 -37.42
CA LEU A 26 36.81 58.97 -36.08
C LEU A 26 35.68 57.96 -35.85
N ALA A 27 34.85 57.68 -36.86
CA ALA A 27 33.83 56.63 -36.80
C ALA A 27 34.46 55.23 -36.66
N VAL A 28 35.54 54.94 -37.39
CA VAL A 28 36.28 53.67 -37.28
C VAL A 28 36.96 53.54 -35.92
N VAL A 29 37.51 54.63 -35.38
CA VAL A 29 38.12 54.63 -34.04
C VAL A 29 37.07 54.46 -32.95
N VAL A 30 35.91 55.13 -33.05
CA VAL A 30 34.80 54.97 -32.10
C VAL A 30 34.21 53.56 -32.20
N ALA A 31 34.02 53.03 -33.42
CA ALA A 31 33.55 51.66 -33.63
C ALA A 31 34.57 50.62 -33.14
N GLY A 32 35.87 50.85 -33.38
CA GLY A 32 36.95 50.00 -32.89
C GLY A 32 37.10 50.04 -31.37
N ALA A 33 36.97 51.20 -30.75
CA ALA A 33 36.97 51.35 -29.29
C ALA A 33 35.73 50.70 -28.66
N ALA A 34 34.55 50.83 -29.29
CA ALA A 34 33.34 50.14 -28.83
C ALA A 34 33.50 48.62 -28.90
N LEU A 35 34.10 48.07 -29.97
CA LEU A 35 34.33 46.63 -30.12
C LEU A 35 35.31 46.09 -29.07
N VAL A 36 36.40 46.81 -28.80
CA VAL A 36 37.41 46.40 -27.79
C VAL A 36 36.89 46.54 -26.36
N LEU A 37 35.96 47.47 -26.10
CA LEU A 37 35.33 47.67 -24.79
C LEU A 37 34.06 46.81 -24.57
N SER A 38 33.53 46.17 -25.61
CA SER A 38 32.34 45.30 -25.52
C SER A 38 32.69 43.82 -25.33
N ASP A 39 33.98 43.50 -25.25
CA ASP A 39 34.50 42.14 -25.09
C ASP A 39 34.56 41.74 -23.60
N ASP A 40 33.52 42.09 -22.82
CA ASP A 40 33.26 41.40 -21.56
C ASP A 40 32.59 40.08 -21.96
N PRO A 41 33.30 38.93 -21.91
CA PRO A 41 32.66 37.65 -22.16
C PRO A 41 31.50 37.52 -21.18
N ALA A 42 30.32 37.11 -21.68
CA ALA A 42 29.23 36.74 -20.79
C ALA A 42 29.80 35.80 -19.70
N PRO A 43 29.46 36.01 -18.42
CA PRO A 43 29.89 35.09 -17.38
C PRO A 43 29.59 33.66 -17.83
N PRO A 44 30.50 32.70 -17.63
CA PRO A 44 30.23 31.32 -17.99
C PRO A 44 28.90 30.91 -17.35
N GLU A 45 28.00 30.32 -18.14
CA GLU A 45 26.76 29.78 -17.59
C GLU A 45 27.13 28.79 -16.49
N PRO A 46 26.47 28.87 -15.33
CA PRO A 46 26.79 27.99 -14.22
C PRO A 46 26.60 26.54 -14.67
N GLU A 47 27.60 25.70 -14.42
CA GLU A 47 27.55 24.28 -14.76
C GLU A 47 26.42 23.63 -13.95
N THR A 48 25.44 23.06 -14.65
CA THR A 48 24.35 22.30 -14.04
C THR A 48 24.49 20.82 -14.35
N GLU A 49 24.17 20.00 -13.37
CA GLU A 49 24.10 18.55 -13.50
C GLU A 49 22.75 18.03 -12.99
N THR A 50 22.40 16.82 -13.44
CA THR A 50 21.15 16.16 -13.12
C THR A 50 21.37 14.99 -12.19
N THR A 51 20.51 14.84 -11.19
CA THR A 51 20.43 13.64 -10.35
C THR A 51 18.97 13.29 -10.07
N TYR A 52 18.70 12.14 -9.48
CA TYR A 52 17.35 11.74 -9.10
C TYR A 52 17.18 11.58 -7.60
N ALA A 53 16.04 12.01 -7.10
CA ALA A 53 15.65 11.83 -5.70
C ALA A 53 14.27 11.20 -5.58
N THR A 54 14.06 10.40 -4.53
CA THR A 54 12.71 9.97 -4.15
C THR A 54 12.21 10.86 -3.03
N LEU A 55 11.05 11.48 -3.22
CA LEU A 55 10.39 12.34 -2.25
C LEU A 55 9.17 11.63 -1.65
N ASP A 56 9.09 11.61 -0.32
CA ASP A 56 7.85 11.27 0.40
C ASP A 56 7.07 12.56 0.62
N LEU A 57 5.98 12.71 -0.15
CA LEU A 57 5.08 13.87 -0.08
C LEU A 57 4.04 13.71 1.04
N GLY A 58 4.12 12.63 1.83
CA GLY A 58 3.22 12.35 2.93
C GLY A 58 1.82 11.92 2.47
N THR A 59 0.84 12.15 3.35
CA THR A 59 -0.57 11.89 3.04
C THR A 59 -1.19 13.13 2.40
N GLN A 60 -1.73 12.97 1.20
CA GLN A 60 -2.41 14.00 0.44
C GLN A 60 -3.92 13.74 0.37
N GLN A 61 -4.68 14.80 0.09
CA GLN A 61 -6.10 14.66 -0.26
C GLN A 61 -6.23 13.98 -1.64
N PRO A 62 -7.29 13.18 -1.89
CA PRO A 62 -7.46 12.47 -3.16
C PRO A 62 -7.34 13.38 -4.40
N ALA A 63 -7.93 14.57 -4.36
CA ALA A 63 -7.86 15.53 -5.47
C ALA A 63 -6.44 16.05 -5.75
N ILE A 64 -5.58 16.17 -4.71
CA ILE A 64 -4.18 16.58 -4.88
C ILE A 64 -3.36 15.41 -5.40
N ALA A 65 -3.55 14.21 -4.85
CA ALA A 65 -2.85 13.01 -5.31
C ALA A 65 -3.15 12.66 -6.79
N ASP A 66 -4.39 12.89 -7.23
CA ASP A 66 -4.82 12.72 -8.62
C ASP A 66 -4.21 13.77 -9.57
N ALA A 67 -3.95 14.97 -9.05
CA ALA A 67 -3.35 16.05 -9.83
C ALA A 67 -1.84 15.87 -10.04
N ILE A 68 -1.15 15.09 -9.21
CA ILE A 68 0.30 14.82 -9.30
C ILE A 68 0.54 13.73 -10.35
N ASN A 69 1.30 14.07 -11.39
CA ASN A 69 1.54 13.19 -12.53
C ASN A 69 3.02 13.21 -12.96
N GLU A 70 3.41 12.14 -13.65
CA GLU A 70 4.68 12.07 -14.36
C GLU A 70 4.73 13.17 -15.43
N GLY A 71 5.87 13.84 -15.53
CA GLY A 71 6.08 15.01 -16.40
C GLY A 71 5.71 16.35 -15.75
N ASP A 72 5.21 16.38 -14.51
CA ASP A 72 5.01 17.65 -13.79
C ASP A 72 6.35 18.32 -13.48
N VAL A 73 6.48 19.61 -13.82
CA VAL A 73 7.73 20.37 -13.72
C VAL A 73 7.59 21.51 -12.70
N HIS A 74 8.63 21.71 -11.88
CA HIS A 74 8.83 22.85 -11.01
C HIS A 74 10.18 23.52 -11.29
N GLU A 75 10.15 24.73 -11.86
CA GLU A 75 11.33 25.52 -12.26
C GLU A 75 11.40 26.83 -11.46
N PRO A 76 12.09 26.85 -10.30
CA PRO A 76 12.30 28.09 -9.55
C PRO A 76 13.30 29.05 -10.22
N SER A 77 14.19 28.59 -11.10
CA SER A 77 15.14 29.41 -11.87
C SER A 77 15.58 28.70 -13.17
N ASP A 78 16.28 29.41 -14.06
CA ASP A 78 16.82 28.85 -15.32
C ASP A 78 17.88 27.74 -15.10
N THR A 79 18.40 27.61 -13.87
CA THR A 79 19.46 26.68 -13.47
C THR A 79 18.98 25.59 -12.54
N GLN A 80 17.71 25.62 -12.14
CA GLN A 80 17.13 24.68 -11.19
C GLN A 80 15.75 24.24 -11.68
N SER A 81 15.63 22.95 -11.96
CA SER A 81 14.37 22.32 -12.33
C SER A 81 14.17 21.03 -11.56
N LEU A 82 12.92 20.69 -11.33
CA LEU A 82 12.50 19.42 -10.74
C LEU A 82 11.37 18.87 -11.60
N THR A 83 11.58 17.70 -12.18
CA THR A 83 10.61 17.00 -13.02
C THR A 83 10.18 15.71 -12.34
N VAL A 84 8.88 15.48 -12.16
CA VAL A 84 8.36 14.22 -11.63
C VAL A 84 8.50 13.13 -12.69
N THR A 85 9.26 12.08 -12.41
CA THR A 85 9.52 10.99 -13.37
C THR A 85 8.75 9.71 -13.07
N ASP A 86 8.35 9.50 -11.83
CA ASP A 86 7.56 8.35 -11.42
C ASP A 86 6.71 8.69 -10.18
N VAL A 87 5.46 8.20 -10.11
CA VAL A 87 4.53 8.45 -9.00
C VAL A 87 3.93 7.15 -8.48
N HIS A 88 4.17 6.84 -7.21
CA HIS A 88 3.59 5.68 -6.53
C HIS A 88 2.58 6.13 -5.48
N LEU A 89 1.34 5.70 -5.65
CA LEU A 89 0.20 6.03 -4.80
C LEU A 89 -0.21 4.83 -3.96
N THR A 90 -0.58 5.06 -2.71
CA THR A 90 -0.99 3.99 -1.79
C THR A 90 -2.03 4.48 -0.79
N PRO A 91 -2.91 3.61 -0.27
CA PRO A 91 -3.82 4.00 0.80
C PRO A 91 -3.03 4.35 2.07
N ARG A 92 -3.37 5.48 2.72
CA ARG A 92 -2.74 5.87 3.99
C ARG A 92 -3.72 6.57 4.92
N GLY A 93 -4.33 5.79 5.81
CA GLY A 93 -5.42 6.28 6.66
C GLY A 93 -6.59 6.74 5.80
N ASN A 94 -7.08 7.96 6.02
CA ASN A 94 -8.20 8.54 5.26
C ASN A 94 -7.76 9.31 4.00
N GLY A 95 -6.50 9.17 3.57
CA GLY A 95 -5.96 9.87 2.42
C GLY A 95 -5.03 9.00 1.58
N VAL A 96 -4.29 9.63 0.68
CA VAL A 96 -3.40 8.95 -0.27
C VAL A 96 -1.95 9.24 0.12
N GLY A 97 -1.17 8.19 0.39
CA GLY A 97 0.28 8.31 0.48
C GLY A 97 0.89 8.48 -0.90
N VAL A 98 1.73 9.50 -1.08
CA VAL A 98 2.37 9.81 -2.37
C VAL A 98 3.88 9.75 -2.24
N LEU A 99 4.49 8.85 -3.02
CA LEU A 99 5.93 8.86 -3.29
C LEU A 99 6.14 9.33 -4.72
N ALA A 100 7.06 10.27 -4.91
CA ALA A 100 7.45 10.75 -6.23
C ALA A 100 8.95 10.52 -6.45
N ARG A 101 9.33 9.92 -7.58
CA ARG A 101 10.69 10.03 -8.11
C ARG A 101 10.76 11.32 -8.91
N VAL A 102 11.82 12.08 -8.70
CA VAL A 102 12.04 13.35 -9.38
C VAL A 102 13.43 13.38 -9.97
N GLU A 103 13.52 13.84 -11.21
CA GLU A 103 14.74 14.33 -11.82
C GLU A 103 14.98 15.76 -11.31
N ILE A 104 16.19 16.05 -10.83
CA ILE A 104 16.56 17.35 -10.29
C ILE A 104 17.77 17.85 -11.06
N GLN A 105 17.60 18.97 -11.75
CA GLN A 105 18.70 19.74 -12.32
C GLN A 105 19.09 20.84 -11.33
N GLY A 106 20.39 21.00 -11.11
CA GLY A 106 20.91 22.02 -10.21
C GLY A 106 22.39 22.28 -10.40
N THR A 107 22.93 23.24 -9.67
CA THR A 107 24.35 23.59 -9.69
C THR A 107 25.16 22.64 -8.81
N LEU A 108 26.43 22.42 -9.17
CA LEU A 108 27.34 21.63 -8.34
C LEU A 108 27.90 22.45 -7.17
N ASP A 109 28.07 21.82 -6.01
CA ASP A 109 28.87 22.39 -4.92
C ASP A 109 30.37 22.06 -5.05
N ASP A 110 31.17 22.52 -4.09
CA ASP A 110 32.62 22.32 -4.07
C ASP A 110 33.04 20.83 -4.04
N ASP A 111 32.15 19.94 -3.62
CA ASP A 111 32.38 18.49 -3.55
C ASP A 111 31.89 17.76 -4.83
N GLY A 112 31.29 18.50 -5.77
CA GLY A 112 30.71 17.95 -7.00
C GLY A 112 29.33 17.32 -6.80
N ASP A 113 28.64 17.63 -5.69
CA ASP A 113 27.27 17.17 -5.44
C ASP A 113 26.26 18.17 -6.04
N VAL A 114 25.18 17.65 -6.63
CA VAL A 114 24.08 18.47 -7.14
C VAL A 114 23.36 19.16 -5.97
N THR A 115 23.26 20.49 -6.06
CA THR A 115 22.51 21.34 -5.15
C THR A 115 21.23 21.86 -5.79
N TYR A 116 20.18 21.96 -4.99
CA TYR A 116 18.88 22.51 -5.40
C TYR A 116 18.40 23.47 -4.33
N GLY A 117 17.98 24.70 -4.68
CA GLY A 117 17.67 25.74 -3.70
C GLY A 117 18.82 26.00 -2.72
N ASP A 118 20.04 26.15 -3.26
CA ASP A 118 21.28 26.51 -2.55
C ASP A 118 21.73 25.54 -1.44
N ALA A 119 21.31 24.29 -1.51
CA ALA A 119 21.77 23.25 -0.59
C ALA A 119 21.82 21.86 -1.26
N PRO A 120 22.61 20.92 -0.71
CA PRO A 120 22.67 19.54 -1.21
C PRO A 120 21.40 18.74 -0.89
N LEU A 121 21.16 17.66 -1.64
CA LEU A 121 19.99 16.79 -1.53
C LEU A 121 20.10 15.77 -0.38
N ARG A 122 20.19 16.25 0.86
CA ARG A 122 20.33 15.36 2.03
C ARG A 122 19.02 14.66 2.41
N LEU A 123 19.12 13.42 2.90
CA LEU A 123 17.98 12.68 3.44
C LEU A 123 17.23 13.49 4.51
N GLY A 124 15.90 13.47 4.45
CA GLY A 124 15.01 14.22 5.35
C GLY A 124 14.85 15.70 5.00
N ARG A 125 15.65 16.25 4.08
CA ARG A 125 15.46 17.62 3.58
C ARG A 125 14.09 17.74 2.92
N SER A 126 13.41 18.86 3.16
CA SER A 126 12.14 19.14 2.50
C SER A 126 12.33 19.98 1.23
N LEU A 127 11.76 19.51 0.12
CA LEU A 127 11.68 20.23 -1.15
C LEU A 127 10.22 20.62 -1.41
N SER A 128 9.99 21.77 -2.03
CA SER A 128 8.65 22.19 -2.47
C SER A 128 8.50 21.93 -3.96
N ILE A 129 7.32 21.47 -4.36
CA ILE A 129 6.93 21.35 -5.76
C ILE A 129 5.71 22.25 -5.92
N ALA A 130 5.81 23.24 -6.80
CA ALA A 130 4.72 24.14 -7.12
C ALA A 130 4.48 24.13 -8.64
N THR A 131 3.29 23.71 -9.03
CA THR A 131 2.77 23.78 -10.39
C THR A 131 1.64 24.81 -10.46
N ASP A 132 1.03 24.98 -11.62
CA ASP A 132 -0.19 25.77 -11.79
C ASP A 132 -1.42 25.12 -11.11
N ARG A 133 -1.37 23.80 -10.86
CA ARG A 133 -2.48 23.00 -10.30
C ARG A 133 -2.39 22.76 -8.81
N TYR A 134 -1.18 22.60 -8.26
CA TYR A 134 -1.00 22.24 -6.86
C TYR A 134 0.32 22.77 -6.28
N GLN A 135 0.40 22.78 -4.96
CA GLN A 135 1.63 23.01 -4.22
C GLN A 135 1.75 21.99 -3.09
N VAL A 136 2.87 21.26 -3.06
CA VAL A 136 3.15 20.21 -2.08
C VAL A 136 4.59 20.31 -1.58
N LYS A 137 4.86 19.67 -0.45
CA LYS A 137 6.20 19.52 0.12
C LYS A 137 6.53 18.05 0.29
N GLY A 138 7.73 17.68 -0.12
CA GLY A 138 8.25 16.33 -0.01
C GLY A 138 9.50 16.27 0.85
N SER A 139 9.69 15.17 1.56
CA SER A 139 10.96 14.88 2.26
C SER A 139 11.81 13.92 1.44
N VAL A 140 13.10 14.23 1.25
CA VAL A 140 14.04 13.38 0.50
C VAL A 140 14.24 12.06 1.24
N ARG A 141 13.96 10.94 0.56
CA ARG A 141 14.09 9.57 1.07
C ARG A 141 15.29 8.82 0.51
N SER A 142 15.72 9.17 -0.69
CA SER A 142 16.91 8.65 -1.35
C SER A 142 17.35 9.61 -2.44
N VAL A 143 18.64 9.53 -2.80
CA VAL A 143 19.25 10.18 -3.97
C VAL A 143 20.04 9.10 -4.71
N GLY A 144 20.05 9.14 -6.03
CA GLY A 144 20.80 8.21 -6.88
C GLY A 144 20.45 8.36 -8.36
N ASP A 145 20.86 7.41 -9.18
CA ASP A 145 20.85 7.57 -10.65
C ASP A 145 19.61 7.02 -11.37
N SER A 146 18.76 6.26 -10.67
CA SER A 146 17.55 5.66 -11.27
C SER A 146 16.47 6.71 -11.54
N ASP A 147 15.75 6.62 -12.64
CA ASP A 147 14.63 7.51 -12.96
C ASP A 147 13.28 7.02 -12.41
N ALA A 148 13.21 5.78 -11.91
CA ALA A 148 12.00 5.17 -11.35
C ALA A 148 12.12 4.83 -9.84
N ILE A 149 10.96 4.69 -9.18
CA ILE A 149 10.84 4.13 -7.83
C ILE A 149 11.10 2.61 -7.91
N ASP A 150 11.87 2.08 -6.97
CA ASP A 150 12.10 0.63 -6.84
C ASP A 150 10.83 -0.06 -6.34
N ARG A 151 10.00 -0.52 -7.28
CA ARG A 151 8.74 -1.21 -7.04
C ARG A 151 8.88 -2.73 -7.15
N ALA A 152 8.02 -3.44 -6.45
CA ALA A 152 7.86 -4.87 -6.62
C ALA A 152 6.42 -5.29 -6.31
N GLU A 153 5.87 -6.14 -7.17
CA GLU A 153 4.64 -6.84 -6.87
C GLU A 153 4.90 -7.92 -5.82
N THR A 154 4.00 -8.03 -4.84
CA THR A 154 4.06 -9.12 -3.85
C THR A 154 2.67 -9.49 -3.37
N ARG A 155 2.51 -10.75 -2.94
CA ARG A 155 1.25 -11.22 -2.39
C ARG A 155 1.29 -11.22 -0.86
N VAL A 156 0.13 -10.95 -0.26
CA VAL A 156 -0.10 -11.05 1.18
C VAL A 156 -1.32 -11.89 1.47
N VAL A 157 -1.29 -12.62 2.58
CA VAL A 157 -2.50 -13.23 3.16
C VAL A 157 -2.95 -12.33 4.31
N LEU A 158 -4.16 -11.78 4.19
CA LEU A 158 -4.78 -10.96 5.23
C LEU A 158 -5.87 -11.74 5.95
N GLN A 159 -6.04 -11.46 7.24
CA GLN A 159 -7.15 -11.96 8.05
C GLN A 159 -7.81 -10.81 8.83
N GLU A 160 -9.15 -10.80 8.83
CA GLU A 160 -9.98 -9.87 9.61
C GLU A 160 -11.31 -10.52 10.00
N THR A 161 -11.93 -10.05 11.08
CA THR A 161 -13.35 -10.31 11.36
C THR A 161 -14.16 -9.10 10.90
N VAL A 162 -15.07 -9.31 9.96
CA VAL A 162 -15.89 -8.26 9.34
C VAL A 162 -17.38 -8.58 9.48
N ALA A 163 -18.24 -7.62 9.17
CA ALA A 163 -19.67 -7.86 9.05
C ALA A 163 -19.96 -8.85 7.89
N ALA A 164 -21.01 -9.66 8.02
CA ALA A 164 -21.39 -10.62 6.98
C ALA A 164 -21.64 -9.96 5.62
N THR A 165 -22.26 -8.77 5.60
CA THR A 165 -22.47 -7.99 4.38
C THR A 165 -21.17 -7.54 3.72
N THR A 166 -20.14 -7.21 4.50
CA THR A 166 -18.81 -6.87 3.97
C THR A 166 -18.13 -8.11 3.40
N ALA A 167 -18.20 -9.24 4.10
CA ALA A 167 -17.65 -10.50 3.61
C ALA A 167 -18.31 -10.98 2.31
N GLU A 168 -19.62 -10.75 2.14
CA GLU A 168 -20.37 -11.06 0.92
C GLU A 168 -20.04 -10.13 -0.25
N ALA A 169 -19.60 -8.90 0.03
CA ALA A 169 -19.20 -7.93 -0.99
C ALA A 169 -17.80 -8.17 -1.55
N VAL A 170 -16.93 -8.86 -0.80
CA VAL A 170 -15.54 -9.12 -1.22
C VAL A 170 -15.50 -10.25 -2.24
N ALA A 171 -15.02 -9.97 -3.45
CA ALA A 171 -14.88 -10.92 -4.53
C ALA A 171 -13.45 -11.01 -5.08
N PRO A 172 -13.01 -12.20 -5.53
CA PRO A 172 -11.80 -12.32 -6.35
C PRO A 172 -11.91 -11.46 -7.62
N GLY A 173 -10.84 -10.73 -7.93
CA GLY A 173 -10.78 -9.76 -9.02
C GLY A 173 -11.08 -8.32 -8.60
N ASP A 174 -11.54 -8.09 -7.36
CA ASP A 174 -11.77 -6.73 -6.86
C ASP A 174 -10.45 -5.95 -6.79
N GLU A 175 -10.48 -4.70 -7.21
CA GLU A 175 -9.30 -3.84 -7.28
C GLU A 175 -9.37 -2.70 -6.26
N VAL A 176 -8.23 -2.40 -5.63
CA VAL A 176 -8.01 -1.16 -4.90
C VAL A 176 -7.42 -0.16 -5.87
N ARG A 177 -8.18 0.90 -6.16
CA ARG A 177 -7.77 1.95 -7.10
C ARG A 177 -7.58 3.28 -6.41
N ILE A 178 -6.53 3.99 -6.79
CA ILE A 178 -6.25 5.36 -6.34
C ILE A 178 -5.90 6.21 -7.55
N ALA A 179 -6.63 7.31 -7.75
CA ALA A 179 -6.45 8.19 -8.92
C ALA A 179 -6.47 7.39 -10.25
N GLY A 180 -7.39 6.43 -10.36
CA GLY A 180 -7.51 5.55 -11.52
C GLY A 180 -6.41 4.47 -11.66
N ARG A 181 -5.42 4.42 -10.76
CA ARG A 181 -4.33 3.43 -10.77
C ARG A 181 -4.64 2.28 -9.82
N THR A 182 -4.50 1.04 -10.29
CA THR A 182 -4.65 -0.16 -9.44
C THR A 182 -3.40 -0.33 -8.60
N VAL A 183 -3.57 -0.40 -7.28
CA VAL A 183 -2.47 -0.52 -6.31
C VAL A 183 -2.52 -1.85 -5.57
N ALA A 184 -3.68 -2.51 -5.56
CA ALA A 184 -3.83 -3.88 -5.08
C ALA A 184 -4.99 -4.57 -5.80
N THR A 185 -4.93 -5.90 -5.85
CA THR A 185 -5.98 -6.76 -6.40
C THR A 185 -6.25 -7.89 -5.42
N ILE A 186 -7.53 -8.18 -5.17
CA ILE A 186 -7.97 -9.34 -4.39
C ILE A 186 -7.89 -10.57 -5.28
N GLU A 187 -7.01 -11.51 -4.97
CA GLU A 187 -6.77 -12.72 -5.76
C GLU A 187 -7.66 -13.89 -5.32
N GLU A 188 -7.83 -14.03 -4.00
CA GLU A 188 -8.62 -15.08 -3.37
C GLU A 188 -9.32 -14.50 -2.15
N ALA A 189 -10.55 -14.93 -1.86
CA ALA A 189 -11.26 -14.54 -0.64
C ALA A 189 -12.13 -15.70 -0.14
N VAL A 190 -12.07 -15.97 1.17
CA VAL A 190 -12.94 -16.95 1.84
C VAL A 190 -13.38 -16.38 3.18
N ALA A 191 -14.69 -16.44 3.44
CA ALA A 191 -15.30 -15.93 4.65
C ALA A 191 -15.93 -17.06 5.47
N TYR A 192 -15.44 -17.28 6.69
CA TYR A 192 -15.93 -18.34 7.57
C TYR A 192 -16.90 -17.79 8.62
N THR A 193 -17.92 -18.58 8.99
CA THR A 193 -18.79 -18.24 10.12
C THR A 193 -17.99 -18.26 11.43
N THR A 194 -18.29 -17.29 12.30
CA THR A 194 -17.77 -17.14 13.67
C THR A 194 -18.88 -17.46 14.69
N ALA A 195 -18.54 -17.50 15.98
CA ALA A 195 -19.53 -17.68 17.04
C ALA A 195 -20.47 -16.47 17.19
N GLU A 196 -20.05 -15.28 16.74
CA GLU A 196 -20.84 -14.06 16.83
C GLU A 196 -21.74 -13.87 15.60
N PRO A 197 -23.07 -13.89 15.77
CA PRO A 197 -24.00 -13.74 14.66
C PRO A 197 -23.76 -12.45 13.88
N GLY A 198 -23.89 -12.53 12.55
CA GLY A 198 -23.71 -11.37 11.67
C GLY A 198 -22.26 -10.96 11.40
N THR A 199 -21.29 -11.66 11.98
CA THR A 199 -19.86 -11.48 11.64
C THR A 199 -19.30 -12.69 10.90
N ARG A 200 -18.22 -12.46 10.18
CA ARG A 200 -17.49 -13.45 9.40
C ARG A 200 -16.00 -13.24 9.57
N ARG A 201 -15.24 -14.32 9.66
CA ARG A 201 -13.77 -14.26 9.57
C ARG A 201 -13.37 -14.33 8.10
N LEU A 202 -13.02 -13.18 7.56
CA LEU A 202 -12.54 -13.03 6.19
C LEU A 202 -11.04 -13.34 6.14
N ARG A 203 -10.65 -14.24 5.25
CA ARG A 203 -9.27 -14.48 4.85
C ARG A 203 -9.15 -14.23 3.37
N LEU A 204 -8.20 -13.40 2.96
CA LEU A 204 -8.00 -13.06 1.57
C LEU A 204 -6.53 -13.07 1.18
N VAL A 205 -6.27 -13.29 -0.10
CA VAL A 205 -4.98 -13.09 -0.73
C VAL A 205 -5.08 -11.81 -1.55
N ALA A 206 -4.16 -10.88 -1.37
CA ALA A 206 -4.08 -9.69 -2.18
C ALA A 206 -2.70 -9.58 -2.84
N SER A 207 -2.67 -9.30 -4.14
CA SER A 207 -1.49 -8.80 -4.83
C SER A 207 -1.37 -7.29 -4.58
N LEU A 208 -0.18 -6.80 -4.25
CA LEU A 208 0.10 -5.41 -3.91
C LEU A 208 1.20 -4.86 -4.82
N ASP A 209 1.01 -3.67 -5.39
CA ASP A 209 2.11 -2.84 -5.90
C ASP A 209 2.81 -2.21 -4.69
N ALA A 210 3.97 -2.73 -4.32
CA ALA A 210 4.76 -2.28 -3.17
C ALA A 210 6.04 -1.58 -3.63
N HIS A 211 6.66 -0.80 -2.75
CA HIS A 211 7.98 -0.21 -3.01
C HIS A 211 9.01 -0.68 -2.00
N ARG A 212 10.30 -0.64 -2.38
CA ARG A 212 11.42 -0.92 -1.50
C ARG A 212 11.94 0.34 -0.85
N HIS A 213 12.21 0.26 0.45
CA HIS A 213 12.92 1.31 1.18
C HIS A 213 13.85 0.69 2.21
N GLY A 214 15.15 0.96 2.11
CA GLY A 214 16.14 0.38 3.02
C GLY A 214 16.22 -1.16 2.95
N GLY A 215 15.88 -1.75 1.81
CA GLY A 215 15.82 -3.20 1.60
C GLY A 215 14.48 -3.87 1.99
N ASP A 216 13.61 -3.16 2.72
CA ASP A 216 12.29 -3.66 3.12
C ASP A 216 11.21 -3.31 2.09
N LEU A 217 10.30 -4.26 1.81
CA LEU A 217 9.08 -3.99 1.05
C LEU A 217 8.04 -3.29 1.91
N ARG A 218 7.38 -2.29 1.34
CA ARG A 218 6.36 -1.46 1.99
C ARG A 218 5.17 -1.24 1.07
N PHE A 219 3.98 -1.25 1.67
CA PHE A 219 2.76 -0.78 1.03
C PHE A 219 2.28 0.47 1.77
N GLY A 220 2.40 1.60 1.09
CA GLY A 220 2.30 2.93 1.68
C GLY A 220 3.27 3.12 2.84
N GLY A 221 2.77 3.52 4.00
CA GLY A 221 3.61 3.71 5.18
C GLY A 221 4.07 2.42 5.86
N THR A 222 3.46 1.27 5.51
CA THR A 222 3.50 0.06 6.32
C THR A 222 4.49 -0.97 5.76
N PRO A 223 5.48 -1.44 6.56
CA PRO A 223 6.32 -2.58 6.19
C PRO A 223 5.50 -3.85 5.99
N LEU A 224 5.73 -4.57 4.90
CA LEU A 224 5.04 -5.82 4.62
C LEU A 224 5.66 -6.96 5.43
N ARG A 225 5.12 -7.17 6.64
CA ARG A 225 5.56 -8.20 7.59
C ARG A 225 4.36 -8.80 8.32
N THR A 226 4.49 -10.05 8.76
CA THR A 226 3.47 -10.71 9.59
C THR A 226 3.13 -9.89 10.84
N GLY A 227 1.83 -9.81 11.17
CA GLY A 227 1.29 -9.06 12.29
C GLY A 227 1.05 -7.58 12.04
N GLN A 228 1.43 -7.04 10.87
CA GLN A 228 1.10 -5.67 10.49
C GLN A 228 -0.33 -5.57 9.97
N THR A 229 -1.00 -4.46 10.21
CA THR A 229 -2.35 -4.20 9.68
C THR A 229 -2.24 -3.44 8.36
N LEU A 230 -2.98 -3.89 7.36
CA LEU A 230 -3.08 -3.27 6.05
C LEU A 230 -4.53 -2.85 5.80
N THR A 231 -4.71 -1.62 5.30
CA THR A 231 -6.02 -1.12 4.89
C THR A 231 -6.13 -1.13 3.36
N LEU A 232 -7.13 -1.84 2.86
CA LEU A 232 -7.47 -1.96 1.45
C LEU A 232 -8.88 -1.37 1.23
N PRO A 233 -8.98 -0.10 0.79
CA PRO A 233 -10.25 0.51 0.43
C PRO A 233 -10.62 0.13 -1.01
N ALA A 234 -11.47 -0.88 -1.18
CA ALA A 234 -12.10 -1.19 -2.46
C ALA A 234 -13.24 -0.19 -2.73
N GLU A 235 -13.94 -0.34 -3.86
CA GLU A 235 -15.01 0.57 -4.28
C GLU A 235 -16.19 0.57 -3.28
N ASP A 236 -16.67 -0.62 -2.89
CA ASP A 236 -17.89 -0.78 -2.08
C ASP A 236 -17.61 -1.12 -0.61
N TYR A 237 -16.36 -1.41 -0.25
CA TYR A 237 -15.99 -1.86 1.09
C TYR A 237 -14.55 -1.51 1.45
N GLN A 238 -14.23 -1.63 2.74
CA GLN A 238 -12.86 -1.51 3.24
C GLN A 238 -12.51 -2.72 4.11
N VAL A 239 -11.33 -3.28 3.89
CA VAL A 239 -10.73 -4.33 4.72
C VAL A 239 -9.52 -3.73 5.45
N ALA A 240 -9.46 -3.89 6.77
CA ALA A 240 -8.33 -3.55 7.64
C ALA A 240 -7.71 -4.83 8.24
N GLY A 241 -7.16 -5.68 7.36
CA GLY A 241 -6.70 -7.01 7.73
C GLY A 241 -5.30 -7.06 8.34
N THR A 242 -5.08 -8.03 9.23
CA THR A 242 -3.73 -8.35 9.73
C THR A 242 -3.03 -9.28 8.76
N VAL A 243 -1.78 -8.94 8.40
CA VAL A 243 -0.92 -9.75 7.54
C VAL A 243 -0.53 -11.04 8.26
N GLU A 244 -0.94 -12.19 7.75
CA GLU A 244 -0.50 -13.50 8.22
C GLU A 244 0.81 -13.91 7.54
N ARG A 245 0.91 -13.70 6.22
CA ARG A 245 2.04 -14.11 5.38
C ARG A 245 2.28 -13.09 4.26
N VAL A 246 3.53 -13.02 3.81
CA VAL A 246 4.00 -12.16 2.71
C VAL A 246 4.93 -12.98 1.82
N GLY A 247 4.80 -12.85 0.50
CA GLY A 247 5.72 -13.44 -0.45
C GLY A 247 5.10 -13.64 -1.84
N PRO A 248 5.92 -13.89 -2.87
CA PRO A 248 5.44 -14.00 -4.24
C PRO A 248 4.58 -15.24 -4.48
N ASP A 249 4.67 -16.27 -3.63
CA ASP A 249 3.98 -17.57 -3.77
C ASP A 249 2.93 -17.82 -2.69
N VAL A 250 2.57 -16.82 -1.89
CA VAL A 250 1.59 -17.01 -0.83
C VAL A 250 0.17 -17.07 -1.41
N GLY A 251 -0.59 -18.08 -1.00
CA GLY A 251 -2.02 -18.24 -1.28
C GLY A 251 -2.73 -18.78 -0.05
N LEU A 252 -4.05 -18.98 -0.08
CA LEU A 252 -4.74 -19.58 1.07
C LEU A 252 -4.28 -21.03 1.33
N GLY A 253 -3.77 -21.70 0.30
CA GLY A 253 -3.22 -23.06 0.33
C GLY A 253 -4.29 -24.13 0.11
N ASP A 254 -3.84 -25.29 -0.35
CA ASP A 254 -4.73 -26.43 -0.63
C ASP A 254 -5.39 -26.95 0.64
N THR A 255 -6.61 -27.43 0.47
CA THR A 255 -7.40 -28.04 1.53
C THR A 255 -7.40 -29.55 1.43
N THR A 256 -7.47 -30.21 2.58
CA THR A 256 -7.70 -31.65 2.72
C THR A 256 -8.77 -31.90 3.77
N THR A 257 -9.42 -33.06 3.74
CA THR A 257 -10.43 -33.44 4.73
C THR A 257 -9.80 -34.23 5.85
N ARG A 258 -10.09 -33.85 7.11
CA ARG A 258 -9.68 -34.60 8.31
C ARG A 258 -10.90 -34.92 9.16
N ARG A 259 -10.99 -36.17 9.58
CA ARG A 259 -11.97 -36.59 10.59
C ARG A 259 -11.55 -36.04 11.95
N VAL A 260 -12.46 -35.39 12.64
CA VAL A 260 -12.24 -34.79 13.95
C VAL A 260 -13.37 -35.20 14.88
N THR A 261 -13.02 -35.55 16.12
CA THR A 261 -13.98 -35.77 17.20
C THR A 261 -14.06 -34.51 18.03
N LEU A 262 -15.25 -33.97 18.16
CA LEU A 262 -15.59 -32.77 18.90
C LEU A 262 -16.44 -33.16 20.10
N ARG A 263 -16.29 -32.42 21.20
CA ARG A 263 -16.99 -32.66 22.45
C ARG A 263 -17.63 -31.37 22.94
N MET A 264 -18.86 -31.49 23.43
CA MET A 264 -19.59 -30.44 24.12
C MET A 264 -20.08 -31.02 25.44
N ASP A 265 -19.89 -30.30 26.54
CA ASP A 265 -20.25 -30.75 27.89
C ASP A 265 -21.44 -29.96 28.41
N GLY A 266 -22.37 -30.63 29.11
CA GLY A 266 -23.49 -29.96 29.79
C GLY A 266 -24.43 -29.20 28.85
N VAL A 267 -24.67 -29.70 27.65
CA VAL A 267 -25.53 -29.08 26.65
C VAL A 267 -26.99 -29.40 26.95
N ARG A 268 -27.90 -28.43 26.83
CA ARG A 268 -29.33 -28.75 27.03
C ARG A 268 -29.82 -29.77 26.01
N GLU A 269 -30.65 -30.69 26.47
CA GLU A 269 -31.22 -31.78 25.66
C GLU A 269 -31.89 -31.28 24.37
N ASP A 270 -32.68 -30.20 24.44
CA ASP A 270 -33.34 -29.60 23.28
C ASP A 270 -32.38 -28.96 22.26
N PHE A 271 -31.16 -28.63 22.66
CA PHE A 271 -30.09 -28.23 21.75
C PHE A 271 -29.36 -29.46 21.19
N ALA A 272 -29.04 -30.44 22.03
CA ALA A 272 -28.36 -31.67 21.61
C ALA A 272 -29.16 -32.44 20.55
N GLU A 273 -30.48 -32.51 20.70
CA GLU A 273 -31.40 -33.16 19.73
C GLU A 273 -31.50 -32.44 18.38
N ARG A 274 -30.97 -31.22 18.24
CA ARG A 274 -30.94 -30.48 16.97
C ARG A 274 -29.69 -30.70 16.15
N ILE A 275 -28.76 -31.52 16.63
CA ILE A 275 -27.50 -31.84 15.93
C ILE A 275 -27.63 -33.24 15.34
N ASP A 276 -27.74 -33.33 14.02
CA ASP A 276 -27.93 -34.59 13.32
C ASP A 276 -26.75 -34.92 12.38
N PRO A 277 -26.44 -36.21 12.15
CA PRO A 277 -25.61 -36.63 11.04
C PRO A 277 -26.11 -36.11 9.68
N GLY A 278 -25.19 -35.73 8.80
CA GLY A 278 -25.46 -35.14 7.49
C GLY A 278 -25.61 -33.61 7.50
N MET A 279 -25.64 -32.98 8.67
CA MET A 279 -25.53 -31.53 8.77
C MET A 279 -24.16 -31.05 8.32
N ALA A 280 -24.11 -29.94 7.58
CA ALA A 280 -22.87 -29.46 6.98
C ALA A 280 -22.79 -27.93 6.96
N GLU A 281 -21.59 -27.42 7.20
CA GLU A 281 -21.23 -26.03 6.96
C GLU A 281 -20.71 -25.88 5.53
N ARG A 282 -21.17 -24.84 4.84
CA ARG A 282 -20.72 -24.51 3.48
C ARG A 282 -20.22 -23.07 3.38
N THR A 283 -19.19 -22.87 2.57
CA THR A 283 -18.65 -21.55 2.22
C THR A 283 -18.30 -21.54 0.74
N GLY A 284 -18.78 -20.55 -0.02
CA GLY A 284 -18.54 -20.50 -1.47
C GLY A 284 -19.06 -21.71 -2.25
N GLY A 285 -20.06 -22.42 -1.72
CA GLY A 285 -20.57 -23.67 -2.30
C GLY A 285 -19.78 -24.92 -1.94
N GLU A 286 -18.64 -24.80 -1.25
CA GLU A 286 -17.82 -25.92 -0.79
C GLU A 286 -18.20 -26.32 0.63
N THR A 287 -18.19 -27.64 0.91
CA THR A 287 -18.39 -28.15 2.27
C THR A 287 -17.12 -27.95 3.10
N VAL A 288 -17.21 -27.13 4.14
CA VAL A 288 -16.08 -26.84 5.04
C VAL A 288 -16.10 -27.76 6.26
N ALA A 289 -17.28 -28.22 6.67
CA ALA A 289 -17.45 -29.21 7.72
C ALA A 289 -18.69 -30.05 7.46
N GLU A 290 -18.63 -31.35 7.75
CA GLU A 290 -19.78 -32.25 7.68
C GLU A 290 -19.82 -33.13 8.93
N VAL A 291 -20.96 -33.14 9.61
CA VAL A 291 -21.21 -34.03 10.75
C VAL A 291 -21.54 -35.42 10.22
N THR A 292 -20.71 -36.40 10.60
CA THR A 292 -20.86 -37.80 10.14
C THR A 292 -21.47 -38.71 11.20
N ALA A 293 -21.30 -38.38 12.49
CA ALA A 293 -21.93 -39.07 13.60
C ALA A 293 -22.13 -38.13 14.79
N VAL A 294 -23.17 -38.38 15.57
CA VAL A 294 -23.50 -37.67 16.82
C VAL A 294 -23.87 -38.71 17.86
N ASP A 295 -23.33 -38.57 19.06
CA ASP A 295 -23.65 -39.37 20.23
C ASP A 295 -23.92 -38.43 21.41
N ALA A 296 -25.04 -38.64 22.11
CA ALA A 296 -25.49 -37.75 23.18
C ALA A 296 -25.91 -38.57 24.41
N GLU A 297 -25.12 -38.45 25.48
CA GLU A 297 -25.33 -39.16 26.73
C GLU A 297 -25.80 -38.17 27.82
N PRO A 298 -26.62 -38.58 28.81
CA PRO A 298 -26.93 -37.72 29.94
C PRO A 298 -25.64 -37.26 30.66
N ALA A 299 -25.53 -35.97 30.94
CA ALA A 299 -24.41 -35.45 31.72
C ALA A 299 -24.48 -36.00 33.15
N ILE A 300 -23.35 -36.13 33.85
CA ILE A 300 -23.33 -36.71 35.20
C ILE A 300 -23.33 -35.61 36.27
N ILE A 301 -24.17 -35.75 37.29
CA ILE A 301 -24.12 -34.93 38.52
C ILE A 301 -23.81 -35.76 39.75
N ILE A 302 -23.10 -35.12 40.69
CA ILE A 302 -22.85 -35.66 42.02
C ILE A 302 -23.89 -35.04 42.97
N ALA A 303 -24.81 -35.86 43.46
CA ALA A 303 -25.85 -35.45 44.40
C ALA A 303 -25.54 -35.96 45.81
N THR A 304 -25.70 -35.09 46.81
CA THR A 304 -25.58 -35.46 48.23
C THR A 304 -26.97 -35.68 48.80
N GLY A 305 -27.22 -36.89 49.32
CA GLY A 305 -28.47 -37.23 50.00
C GLY A 305 -28.58 -36.59 51.39
N ASP A 306 -29.80 -36.54 51.94
CA ASP A 306 -30.09 -35.98 53.27
C ASP A 306 -29.38 -36.75 54.42
N ASP A 307 -28.91 -37.96 54.15
CA ASP A 307 -28.11 -38.80 55.04
C ASP A 307 -26.59 -38.58 54.90
N GLY A 308 -26.16 -37.66 54.03
CA GLY A 308 -24.76 -37.39 53.71
C GLY A 308 -24.15 -38.38 52.71
N SER A 309 -24.93 -39.28 52.11
CA SER A 309 -24.45 -40.18 51.04
C SER A 309 -24.17 -39.40 49.75
N VAL A 310 -23.10 -39.78 49.04
CA VAL A 310 -22.73 -39.19 47.73
C VAL A 310 -23.17 -40.16 46.64
N ASN A 311 -24.07 -39.71 45.76
CA ASN A 311 -24.61 -40.49 44.66
C ASN A 311 -24.23 -39.86 43.32
N VAL A 312 -23.91 -40.70 42.33
CA VAL A 312 -23.67 -40.29 40.95
C VAL A 312 -24.94 -40.59 40.17
N VAL A 313 -25.58 -39.55 39.62
CA VAL A 313 -26.85 -39.66 38.89
C VAL A 313 -26.80 -38.85 37.60
N ASP A 314 -27.67 -39.21 36.67
CA ASP A 314 -27.80 -38.52 35.39
C ASP A 314 -28.44 -37.13 35.58
N HIS A 315 -27.97 -36.14 34.82
CA HIS A 315 -28.56 -34.82 34.76
C HIS A 315 -29.89 -34.91 34.00
N PRO A 316 -30.99 -34.36 34.54
CA PRO A 316 -32.32 -34.57 33.97
C PRO A 316 -32.56 -33.86 32.63
N VAL A 317 -31.74 -32.86 32.27
CA VAL A 317 -31.95 -32.01 31.08
C VAL A 317 -30.65 -31.61 30.34
N GLU A 318 -29.48 -32.06 30.80
CA GLU A 318 -28.19 -31.73 30.18
C GLU A 318 -27.54 -33.01 29.69
N ARG A 319 -26.87 -32.90 28.55
CA ARG A 319 -26.27 -33.98 27.80
C ARG A 319 -24.81 -33.64 27.49
N ASP A 320 -23.94 -34.64 27.57
CA ASP A 320 -22.61 -34.57 26.99
C ASP A 320 -22.69 -35.09 25.55
N VAL A 321 -22.27 -34.27 24.59
CA VAL A 321 -22.41 -34.55 23.16
C VAL A 321 -21.04 -34.77 22.53
N THR A 322 -20.88 -35.91 21.87
CA THR A 322 -19.72 -36.25 21.04
C THR A 322 -20.11 -36.20 19.57
N ILE A 323 -19.44 -35.36 18.80
CA ILE A 323 -19.68 -35.18 17.36
C ILE A 323 -18.45 -35.70 16.61
N THR A 324 -18.66 -36.58 15.63
CA THR A 324 -17.63 -36.90 14.64
C THR A 324 -17.91 -36.11 13.37
N ALA A 325 -16.96 -35.27 12.97
CA ALA A 325 -17.10 -34.42 11.79
C ALA A 325 -15.90 -34.56 10.87
N ASP A 326 -16.15 -34.53 9.56
CA ASP A 326 -15.12 -34.41 8.54
C ASP A 326 -14.92 -32.91 8.26
N LEU A 327 -13.76 -32.37 8.62
CA LEU A 327 -13.43 -30.95 8.52
C LEU A 327 -12.47 -30.70 7.36
N GLN A 328 -12.75 -29.68 6.55
CA GLN A 328 -11.83 -29.16 5.55
C GLN A 328 -10.75 -28.34 6.23
N VAL A 329 -9.54 -28.89 6.31
CA VAL A 329 -8.38 -28.27 6.94
C VAL A 329 -7.30 -27.95 5.92
N ARG A 330 -6.38 -27.07 6.29
CA ARG A 330 -5.18 -26.76 5.52
C ARG A 330 -3.95 -27.19 6.29
N GLU A 331 -3.05 -27.90 5.63
CA GLU A 331 -1.77 -28.26 6.20
C GLU A 331 -0.78 -27.13 5.97
N THR A 332 -0.14 -26.67 7.04
CA THR A 332 0.88 -25.62 6.99
C THR A 332 2.17 -26.13 7.60
N SER A 333 3.27 -25.41 7.39
CA SER A 333 4.55 -25.68 8.09
C SER A 333 4.42 -25.61 9.62
N THR A 334 3.36 -24.98 10.14
CA THR A 334 3.08 -24.85 11.58
C THR A 334 2.03 -25.84 12.10
N GLY A 335 1.52 -26.74 11.25
CA GLY A 335 0.49 -27.72 11.58
C GLY A 335 -0.84 -27.49 10.84
N LEU A 336 -1.85 -28.27 11.23
CA LEU A 336 -3.19 -28.22 10.65
C LEU A 336 -3.94 -26.96 11.08
N ARG A 337 -4.67 -26.37 10.14
CA ARG A 337 -5.55 -25.22 10.39
C ARG A 337 -6.96 -25.46 9.87
N PHE A 338 -7.95 -25.15 10.69
CA PHE A 338 -9.36 -25.12 10.32
C PHE A 338 -9.84 -23.66 10.34
N LYS A 339 -10.44 -23.18 9.24
CA LYS A 339 -10.90 -21.78 9.11
C LYS A 339 -9.82 -20.72 9.46
N GLY A 340 -8.55 -21.03 9.22
CA GLY A 340 -7.40 -20.16 9.54
C GLY A 340 -6.80 -20.35 10.94
N GLU A 341 -7.49 -21.04 11.85
CA GLU A 341 -7.02 -21.29 13.21
C GLU A 341 -6.34 -22.65 13.35
N SER A 342 -5.31 -22.72 14.19
CA SER A 342 -4.64 -23.97 14.50
C SER A 342 -5.61 -24.95 15.17
N ILE A 343 -5.70 -26.16 14.62
CA ILE A 343 -6.56 -27.21 15.17
C ILE A 343 -5.73 -28.31 15.82
N ARG A 344 -5.97 -28.54 17.11
CA ARG A 344 -5.34 -29.57 17.94
C ARG A 344 -6.30 -29.97 19.07
N GLN A 345 -6.01 -31.06 19.77
CA GLN A 345 -6.76 -31.43 20.97
C GLN A 345 -6.84 -30.24 21.96
N GLY A 346 -8.04 -29.99 22.48
CA GLY A 346 -8.35 -28.87 23.37
C GLY A 346 -8.62 -27.54 22.66
N SER A 347 -8.56 -27.47 21.33
CA SER A 347 -8.95 -26.25 20.59
C SER A 347 -10.45 -26.17 20.48
N THR A 348 -11.01 -24.97 20.50
CA THR A 348 -12.43 -24.74 20.21
C THR A 348 -12.64 -24.54 18.72
N VAL A 349 -13.70 -25.15 18.17
CA VAL A 349 -14.14 -24.93 16.79
C VAL A 349 -15.59 -24.49 16.77
N VAL A 350 -15.91 -23.61 15.83
CA VAL A 350 -17.29 -23.17 15.56
C VAL A 350 -17.73 -23.78 14.23
N LEU A 351 -18.87 -24.48 14.24
CA LEU A 351 -19.51 -25.05 13.07
C LEU A 351 -20.88 -24.39 12.86
N ASP A 352 -21.11 -23.87 11.66
CA ASP A 352 -22.41 -23.37 11.24
C ASP A 352 -23.16 -24.44 10.45
N LEU A 353 -24.00 -25.20 11.16
CA LEU A 353 -24.75 -26.33 10.61
C LEU A 353 -26.10 -25.88 9.99
N GLY A 354 -26.24 -24.58 9.70
CA GLY A 354 -27.42 -23.98 9.07
C GLY A 354 -28.55 -23.68 10.06
N ALA A 355 -29.11 -24.72 10.68
CA ALA A 355 -30.18 -24.54 11.68
C ALA A 355 -29.64 -24.22 13.09
N VAL A 356 -28.40 -24.63 13.35
CA VAL A 356 -27.72 -24.45 14.64
C VAL A 356 -26.25 -24.08 14.42
N THR A 357 -25.73 -23.22 15.28
CA THR A 357 -24.29 -22.95 15.38
C THR A 357 -23.76 -23.69 16.60
N VAL A 358 -22.75 -24.51 16.39
CA VAL A 358 -22.14 -25.37 17.40
C VAL A 358 -20.75 -24.85 17.73
N GLU A 359 -20.49 -24.60 19.01
CA GLU A 359 -19.15 -24.35 19.54
C GLU A 359 -18.72 -25.58 20.34
N ALA A 360 -17.64 -26.25 19.93
CA ALA A 360 -17.23 -27.52 20.50
C ALA A 360 -15.70 -27.60 20.67
N THR A 361 -15.27 -28.39 21.66
CA THR A 361 -13.84 -28.62 21.92
C THR A 361 -13.35 -29.84 21.16
N VAL A 362 -12.20 -29.74 20.49
CA VAL A 362 -11.57 -30.85 19.78
C VAL A 362 -11.06 -31.89 20.78
N ALA A 363 -11.65 -33.09 20.77
CA ALA A 363 -11.20 -34.23 21.56
C ALA A 363 -10.05 -34.99 20.88
N SER A 364 -10.12 -35.17 19.56
CA SER A 364 -9.06 -35.79 18.77
C SER A 364 -9.12 -35.39 17.30
N VAL A 365 -7.96 -35.34 16.65
CA VAL A 365 -7.82 -35.11 15.20
C VAL A 365 -7.31 -36.40 14.56
N GLY A 366 -8.04 -36.90 13.57
CA GLY A 366 -7.70 -38.09 12.81
C GLY A 366 -6.44 -37.92 11.97
N SER A 367 -5.68 -39.02 11.84
CA SER A 367 -4.43 -39.12 11.08
C SER A 367 -4.62 -38.95 9.59
#